data_AF-A0A5J4TNL1-F1
#
_entry.id   AF-A0A5J4TNL1-F1
#
_cell.length_a   1.000
_cell.length_b   1.000
_cell.length_c   1.000
_cell.angle_alpha   90.00
_cell.angle_beta   90.00
_cell.angle_gamma   90.00
#
_symmetry.space_group_name_H-M   'P 1'
#
loop_
_entity.id
_entity.type
_entity.pdbx_description
1 polymer ?
#
loop_
_entity_poly.entity_id
_entity_poly.type
_entity_poly.pdbx_seq_one_letter_code
_entity_poly.pdbx_strand_id
1 'polypeptide(L)' 'TSCIDAETDRKIQRTISQQFREKTVITIAHRLETMRECDKVVAIEQGRIIEVGTPEQLQANPNSAFSRLLKNYN' A
#
# COMPACT_ATOMS: atom_id res chain seq x y z
N THR A 1 -20.11 -6.76 2.15
CA THR A 1 -20.50 -7.89 1.27
C THR A 1 -19.60 -7.92 0.07
N SER A 2 -18.54 -8.73 0.09
CA SER A 2 -17.83 -9.15 -1.13
C SER A 2 -17.18 -10.49 -0.83
N CYS A 3 -17.85 -11.58 -1.20
CA CYS A 3 -17.26 -12.92 -1.21
C CYS A 3 -16.50 -13.08 -2.54
N ILE A 4 -15.51 -12.23 -2.77
CA ILE A 4 -14.51 -12.50 -3.81
C ILE A 4 -13.48 -13.39 -3.13
N ASP A 5 -13.29 -14.59 -3.68
CA ASP A 5 -12.26 -15.49 -3.20
C ASP A 5 -10.88 -14.84 -3.38
N ALA A 6 -9.95 -15.14 -2.48
CA ALA A 6 -8.63 -14.51 -2.48
C ALA A 6 -7.85 -14.74 -3.79
N GLU A 7 -8.18 -15.78 -4.57
CA GLU A 7 -7.54 -16.06 -5.87
C GLU A 7 -8.04 -15.09 -6.95
N THR A 8 -9.36 -14.87 -7.03
CA THR A 8 -9.97 -13.89 -7.93
C THR A 8 -9.50 -12.48 -7.59
N ASP A 9 -9.41 -12.16 -6.31
CA ASP A 9 -8.91 -10.86 -5.85
C ASP A 9 -7.45 -10.62 -6.29
N ARG A 10 -6.60 -11.64 -6.17
CA ARG A 10 -5.21 -11.61 -6.68
C ARG A 10 -5.14 -11.47 -8.19
N LYS A 11 -6.03 -12.13 -8.95
CA LYS A 11 -6.08 -12.00 -10.42
C LYS A 11 -6.46 -10.58 -10.84
N ILE A 12 -7.43 -9.97 -10.16
CA ILE A 12 -7.84 -8.58 -10.39
C ILE A 12 -6.68 -7.63 -10.10
N GLN A 13 -6.04 -7.76 -8.94
CA GLN A 13 -4.89 -6.92 -8.57
C GLN A 13 -3.73 -7.05 -9.57
N ARG A 14 -3.40 -8.27 -10.01
CA ARG A 14 -2.37 -8.51 -11.05
C ARG A 14 -2.74 -7.87 -12.38
N THR A 15 -4.00 -7.98 -12.80
CA THR A 15 -4.46 -7.39 -14.06
C THR A 15 -4.34 -5.87 -14.02
N ILE A 16 -4.74 -5.25 -12.91
CA ILE A 16 -4.60 -3.81 -12.66
C ILE A 16 -3.12 -3.42 -12.68
N SER A 17 -2.28 -4.10 -11.89
CA SER A 17 -0.83 -3.89 -11.84
C SER A 17 -0.17 -3.96 -13.23
N GLN A 18 -0.53 -4.94 -14.05
CA GLN A 18 0.03 -5.12 -15.38
C GLN A 18 -0.48 -4.09 -16.39
N GLN A 19 -1.79 -3.81 -16.41
CA GLN A 19 -2.40 -2.87 -17.34
C GLN A 19 -2.00 -1.42 -17.07
N PHE A 20 -1.70 -1.09 -15.81
CA PHE A 20 -1.30 0.25 -15.41
C PHE A 20 0.20 0.39 -15.19
N ARG A 21 1.01 -0.59 -15.58
CA ARG A 21 2.47 -0.57 -15.37
C ARG A 21 3.17 0.67 -15.96
N GLU A 22 2.64 1.22 -17.04
CA GLU A 22 3.17 2.44 -17.70
C GLU A 22 2.37 3.71 -17.34
N LYS A 23 1.46 3.63 -16.35
CA LYS A 23 0.64 4.76 -15.90
C LYS A 23 0.93 5.07 -14.44
N THR A 24 0.76 6.34 -14.06
CA THR A 24 0.79 6.72 -12.65
C THR A 24 -0.53 6.33 -11.99
N VAL A 25 -0.46 5.42 -11.01
CA VAL A 25 -1.62 5.00 -10.20
C VAL A 25 -1.51 5.61 -8.81
N ILE A 26 -2.56 6.30 -8.39
CA ILE A 26 -2.70 6.81 -7.03
C ILE A 26 -3.75 5.94 -6.34
N THR A 27 -3.35 5.25 -5.27
CA THR A 27 -4.24 4.34 -4.53
C THR A 27 -4.30 4.75 -3.06
N ILE A 28 -5.52 4.89 -2.54
CA ILE A 28 -5.77 4.99 -1.10
C ILE A 28 -5.83 3.56 -0.57
N ALA A 29 -4.82 3.14 0.16
CA ALA A 29 -4.67 1.74 0.58
C ALA A 29 -5.11 1.54 2.04
N HIS A 30 -5.96 0.52 2.25
CA HIS A 30 -6.27 -0.07 3.56
C HIS A 30 -5.81 -1.53 3.66
N ARG A 31 -5.23 -2.06 2.58
CA ARG A 31 -4.74 -3.43 2.45
C ARG A 31 -3.22 -3.44 2.46
N LEU A 32 -2.67 -4.30 3.30
CA LEU A 32 -1.23 -4.39 3.52
C LEU A 32 -0.48 -4.84 2.25
N GLU A 33 -1.02 -5.80 1.49
CA GLU A 33 -0.41 -6.22 0.21
C GLU A 33 -0.27 -5.06 -0.77
N THR A 34 -1.33 -4.26 -0.96
CA THR A 34 -1.31 -3.11 -1.87
C THR A 34 -0.24 -2.11 -1.47
N MET A 35 -0.10 -1.84 -0.18
CA MET A 35 0.90 -0.90 0.35
C MET A 35 2.34 -1.38 0.12
N ARG A 36 2.58 -2.70 0.08
CA ARG A 36 3.91 -3.29 -0.17
C ARG A 36 4.30 -3.31 -1.64
N GLU A 37 3.33 -3.30 -2.55
CA GLU A 37 3.57 -3.32 -4.01
C GLU A 37 3.72 -1.91 -4.61
N CYS A 38 3.53 -0.84 -3.83
CA CYS A 38 3.66 0.53 -4.30
C CYS A 38 5.14 0.97 -4.42
N ASP A 39 5.45 1.72 -5.48
CA ASP A 39 6.78 2.33 -5.66
C ASP A 39 7.07 3.44 -4.63
N LYS A 40 6.01 4.09 -4.12
CA LYS A 40 6.09 5.15 -3.11
C LYS A 40 4.85 5.14 -2.22
N VAL A 41 5.08 5.38 -0.93
CA VAL A 41 4.06 5.54 0.10
C VAL A 41 4.07 6.97 0.60
N VAL A 42 2.87 7.54 0.79
CA VAL A 42 2.65 8.85 1.40
C VAL A 42 1.69 8.65 2.57
N ALA A 43 2.15 8.95 3.79
CA ALA A 43 1.28 8.96 4.96
C ALA A 43 0.78 10.37 5.23
N ILE A 44 -0.53 10.49 5.43
CA ILE A 44 -1.22 11.75 5.71
C ILE A 44 -1.90 11.64 7.07
N GLU A 45 -1.67 12.63 7.92
CA GLU A 45 -2.33 12.75 9.22
C GLU A 45 -2.77 14.21 9.42
N GLN A 46 -4.01 14.41 9.87
CA GLN A 46 -4.58 15.75 10.10
C GLN A 46 -4.43 16.72 8.90
N GLY A 47 -4.59 16.19 7.68
CA GLY A 47 -4.48 16.98 6.44
C GLY A 47 -3.06 17.38 6.06
N ARG A 48 -2.02 16.81 6.70
CA ARG A 48 -0.61 17.07 6.41
C ARG A 48 0.10 15.79 6.01
N ILE A 49 1.03 15.90 5.08
CA ILE A 49 1.97 14.81 4.76
C ILE A 49 2.95 14.71 5.93
N ILE A 50 2.94 13.55 6.60
CA ILE A 50 3.84 13.27 7.72
C ILE A 50 5.00 12.36 7.31
N GLU A 51 4.87 11.64 6.20
CA GLU A 51 5.88 10.68 5.75
C GLU A 51 5.79 10.42 4.25
N VAL A 52 6.94 10.30 3.58
CA VAL A 52 7.05 9.92 2.16
C VAL A 52 8.31 9.06 1.97
N GLY A 53 8.18 7.93 1.29
CA GLY A 53 9.32 7.06 0.97
C GLY A 53 8.89 5.78 0.26
N THR A 54 9.84 4.91 -0.06
CA THR A 54 9.50 3.54 -0.52
C THR A 54 9.06 2.68 0.67
N PRO A 55 8.25 1.62 0.45
CA PRO A 55 7.82 0.72 1.52
C PRO A 55 8.99 0.20 2.37
N GLU A 56 10.11 -0.16 1.74
CA GLU A 56 11.30 -0.69 2.40
C GLU A 56 11.96 0.34 3.31
N GLN A 57 12.11 1.58 2.82
CA GLN A 57 12.69 2.69 3.58
C GLN A 57 11.85 3.00 4.82
N LEU A 58 10.53 3.09 4.65
CA LEU A 58 9.63 3.41 5.75
C LEU A 58 9.52 2.25 6.75
N GLN A 59 9.49 1.01 6.27
CA GLN A 59 9.46 -0.18 7.13
C GLN A 59 10.72 -0.31 7.99
N ALA A 60 11.90 0.00 7.43
CA ALA A 60 13.17 -0.05 8.14
C ALA A 60 13.27 0.96 9.29
N ASN A 61 12.49 2.03 9.26
CA ASN A 61 12.42 3.01 10.34
C ASN A 61 11.38 2.59 11.41
N PRO A 62 11.78 2.24 12.64
CA PRO A 62 10.84 1.79 13.67
C PRO A 62 9.83 2.86 14.11
N ASN A 63 10.16 4.14 13.91
CA ASN A 63 9.32 5.28 14.28
C ASN A 63 8.39 5.76 13.13
N SER A 64 8.53 5.15 11.95
CA SER A 64 7.66 5.41 10.80
C SER A 64 6.19 5.18 11.14
N ALA A 65 5.30 6.01 10.60
CA ALA A 65 3.86 5.76 10.66
C ALA A 65 3.52 4.47 9.90
N PHE A 66 4.18 4.23 8.76
CA PHE A 66 4.07 2.99 7.99
C PHE A 66 4.51 1.76 8.79
N SER A 67 5.70 1.78 9.42
CA SER A 67 6.20 0.65 10.23
C SER A 67 5.27 0.33 11.41
N ARG A 68 4.75 1.36 12.09
CA ARG A 68 3.75 1.19 13.16
C ARG A 68 2.45 0.58 12.64
N LEU A 69 1.97 1.02 11.48
CA LEU A 69 0.79 0.45 10.84
C LEU A 69 1.02 -1.04 10.54
N LEU A 70 2.14 -1.42 9.93
CA LEU A 70 2.46 -2.83 9.65
C LEU A 70 2.48 -3.71 10.90
N LYS A 71 2.98 -3.19 12.03
CA LYS A 71 3.02 -3.94 13.31
C LYS A 71 1.64 -4.23 13.89
N ASN A 72 0.66 -3.36 13.65
CA ASN A 72 -0.70 -3.50 14.19
C ASN A 72 -1.58 -4.48 13.39
N TYR A 73 -1.12 -4.96 12.23
CA TYR A 73 -1.85 -5.91 11.38
C TYR A 73 -1.35 -7.37 11.50
N ASN A 74 -0.40 -7.65 12.41
CA ASN A 74 0.08 -9.00 12.72
C ASN A 74 -0.54 -9.55 14.00
#